data_AF-A0AAN7W7Y7-F1
#
_entry.id   AF-A0AAN7W7Y7-F1
#
_cell.length_a   1.000
_cell.length_b   1.000
_cell.length_c   1.000
_cell.angle_alpha   90.00
_cell.angle_beta   90.00
_cell.angle_gamma   90.00
#
_symmetry.space_group_name_H-M   'P 1'
#
loop_
_entity.id
_entity.type
_entity.pdbx_description
1 polymer ?
#
loop_
_entity_poly.entity_id
_entity_poly.type
_entity_poly.pdbx_seq_one_letter_code
_entity_poly.pdbx_strand_id
1 'polypeptide(L)'
;MAATKTLRASLLALLLLLLCASSASAYSRRACQAPTRNPLAGCPHGTLLVGPAQKYTSVQAAVLSLGNTTTAATILILPGNYTEQVNVTRQGPLTLLGQTSHPNDATKNNVNIIWHNATGTATTGTYDNAYTSVLTIAPTFNASATGSGPSGTPVEAGTPFGNYNFRVYNLNFINDYLPYSAGPSLALSMSYANAGFYYSQFLSYQDTVYVGKLGNAYMYSCIVGGQTDFFYGFGTLWVTDSQVKLRGCGGGITAWKGSNTTFVNHYGVYIHNGVVEKANSTLNITHQCALGRPWNAQHRSIFANNYLDDSIRPSGYIQWSATDPRVNANTTMAEYKDFGPGFNVTGRLEASNITIEMTPEQYAPYDRPAKVFQYPTGEFGNVAWIDQHPQA
;
A
#
# COMPACT_ATOMS: atom_id res chain seq x y z
N MET A 1 -1.65 53.31 -54.84
CA MET A 1 -1.01 52.34 -55.76
C MET A 1 0.00 51.52 -54.97
N ALA A 2 -0.10 50.19 -55.11
CA ALA A 2 0.88 49.13 -54.79
C ALA A 2 1.46 49.09 -53.35
N ALA A 3 1.10 48.15 -52.46
CA ALA A 3 1.23 46.68 -52.47
C ALA A 3 2.62 46.12 -52.11
N THR A 4 2.59 45.21 -51.11
CA THR A 4 3.43 44.01 -50.88
C THR A 4 4.88 44.14 -50.35
N LYS A 5 5.07 43.65 -49.11
CA LYS A 5 6.17 42.81 -48.54
C LYS A 5 6.12 43.00 -47.00
N THR A 6 6.05 42.03 -46.10
CA THR A 6 6.21 40.57 -46.12
C THR A 6 5.65 40.07 -44.78
N LEU A 7 4.54 39.33 -44.79
CA LEU A 7 3.96 38.68 -43.61
C LEU A 7 4.25 37.17 -43.73
N ARG A 8 5.43 36.73 -43.30
CA ARG A 8 5.80 35.29 -43.21
C ARG A 8 6.82 35.06 -42.11
N ALA A 9 6.37 35.07 -40.85
CA ALA A 9 7.17 34.60 -39.73
C ALA A 9 6.29 34.20 -38.53
N SER A 10 5.20 33.44 -38.73
CA SER A 10 4.34 33.04 -37.58
C SER A 10 3.47 31.80 -37.79
N LEU A 11 3.76 30.92 -38.77
CA LEU A 11 2.92 29.74 -39.01
C LEU A 11 3.67 28.40 -39.12
N LEU A 12 4.96 28.36 -38.78
CA LEU A 12 5.77 27.13 -38.84
C LEU A 12 6.27 26.61 -37.47
N ALA A 13 5.80 27.19 -36.36
CA ALA A 13 6.20 26.79 -35.01
C ALA A 13 5.05 26.14 -34.19
N LEU A 14 3.89 25.92 -34.80
CA LEU A 14 2.71 25.36 -34.11
C LEU A 14 2.24 24.02 -34.67
N LEU A 15 3.13 23.25 -35.33
CA LEU A 15 2.76 21.99 -35.99
C LEU A 15 3.80 20.87 -35.83
N LEU A 16 4.51 20.79 -34.70
CA LEU A 16 5.48 19.70 -34.45
C LEU A 16 5.50 19.16 -33.01
N LEU A 17 4.43 19.36 -32.23
CA LEU A 17 4.29 18.79 -30.87
C LEU A 17 3.24 17.68 -30.74
N LEU A 18 2.69 17.20 -31.86
CA LEU A 18 1.93 15.95 -31.88
C LEU A 18 2.68 14.93 -32.71
N LEU A 19 3.22 13.91 -32.03
CA LEU A 19 3.42 12.51 -32.48
C LEU A 19 4.66 11.91 -31.82
N CYS A 20 4.50 11.55 -30.55
CA CYS A 20 4.98 10.25 -30.05
C CYS A 20 4.24 9.93 -28.75
N ALA A 21 2.91 9.98 -28.80
CA ALA A 21 2.13 9.08 -27.97
C ALA A 21 2.38 7.70 -28.57
N SER A 22 3.37 6.99 -28.06
CA SER A 22 3.46 5.56 -28.25
C SER A 22 2.15 5.00 -27.75
N SER A 23 1.25 4.69 -28.68
CA SER A 23 0.05 3.92 -28.42
C SER A 23 0.53 2.52 -28.03
N ALA A 24 0.96 2.37 -26.78
CA ALA A 24 0.93 1.09 -26.11
C ALA A 24 -0.54 0.68 -26.20
N SER A 25 -0.85 -0.20 -27.15
CA SER A 25 -2.17 -0.81 -27.27
C SER A 25 -2.58 -1.22 -25.86
N ALA A 26 -3.62 -0.58 -25.33
CA ALA A 26 -4.13 -0.91 -24.01
C ALA A 26 -4.53 -2.38 -24.06
N TYR A 27 -3.72 -3.24 -23.45
CA TYR A 27 -4.02 -4.66 -23.38
C TYR A 27 -5.13 -4.85 -22.36
N SER A 28 -6.00 -5.84 -22.58
CA SER A 28 -6.98 -6.20 -21.56
C SER A 28 -6.26 -6.99 -20.47
N ARG A 29 -6.15 -6.39 -19.27
CA ARG A 29 -5.64 -7.05 -18.08
C ARG A 29 -6.35 -8.38 -17.84
N ARG A 30 -7.68 -8.38 -17.93
CA ARG A 30 -8.52 -9.58 -17.79
C ARG A 30 -8.16 -10.67 -18.79
N ALA A 31 -7.91 -10.31 -20.05
CA ALA A 31 -7.50 -11.28 -21.07
C ALA A 31 -6.15 -11.90 -20.71
N CYS A 32 -5.18 -11.11 -20.26
CA CYS A 32 -3.86 -11.60 -19.83
C CYS A 32 -3.94 -12.48 -18.57
N GLN A 33 -4.83 -12.17 -17.63
CA GLN A 33 -5.01 -12.95 -16.41
C GLN A 33 -5.84 -14.23 -16.63
N ALA A 34 -6.56 -14.36 -17.74
CA ALA A 34 -7.45 -15.48 -17.97
C ALA A 34 -6.67 -16.81 -18.10
N PRO A 35 -7.11 -17.89 -17.44
CA PRO A 35 -6.54 -19.21 -17.67
C PRO A 35 -6.90 -19.69 -19.08
N THR A 36 -5.90 -19.86 -19.94
CA THR A 36 -6.07 -20.38 -21.30
C THR A 36 -4.99 -21.43 -21.62
N ARG A 37 -5.15 -22.14 -22.76
CA ARG A 37 -4.15 -23.12 -23.22
C ARG A 37 -2.78 -22.50 -23.49
N ASN A 38 -2.74 -21.25 -23.93
CA ASN A 38 -1.50 -20.46 -24.03
C ASN A 38 -1.56 -19.37 -22.97
N PRO A 39 -0.91 -19.53 -21.80
CA PRO A 39 -1.07 -18.61 -20.68
C PRO A 39 -0.80 -17.14 -21.00
N LEU A 40 0.06 -16.84 -21.99
CA LEU A 40 0.40 -15.48 -22.40
C LEU A 40 -0.56 -14.90 -23.45
N ALA A 41 -1.59 -15.63 -23.86
CA ALA A 41 -2.61 -15.12 -24.77
C ALA A 41 -3.31 -13.90 -24.15
N GLY A 42 -3.34 -12.78 -24.89
CA GLY A 42 -3.92 -11.53 -24.39
C GLY A 42 -2.99 -10.68 -23.52
N CYS A 43 -1.79 -11.17 -23.21
CA CYS A 43 -0.78 -10.40 -22.50
C CYS A 43 0.00 -9.44 -23.42
N PRO A 44 0.58 -8.35 -22.87
CA PRO A 44 1.54 -7.52 -23.59
C PRO A 44 2.69 -8.36 -24.15
N HIS A 45 3.18 -7.96 -25.32
CA HIS A 45 4.38 -8.57 -25.88
C HIS A 45 5.55 -8.43 -24.91
N GLY A 46 6.30 -9.51 -24.70
CA GLY A 46 7.42 -9.56 -23.75
C GLY A 46 7.02 -9.82 -22.30
N THR A 47 5.75 -10.13 -22.02
CA THR A 47 5.33 -10.57 -20.68
C THR A 47 6.09 -11.84 -20.27
N LEU A 48 6.70 -11.82 -19.08
CA LEU A 48 7.35 -12.99 -18.51
C LEU A 48 6.30 -13.89 -17.88
N LEU A 49 6.47 -15.20 -18.01
CA LEU A 49 5.60 -16.21 -17.38
C LEU A 49 6.34 -16.88 -16.22
N VAL A 50 5.71 -16.89 -15.05
CA VAL A 50 6.18 -17.59 -13.85
C VAL A 50 5.24 -18.74 -13.53
N GLY A 51 5.80 -19.91 -13.26
CA GLY A 51 5.04 -21.03 -12.72
C GLY A 51 5.77 -22.37 -12.80
N PRO A 52 5.12 -23.45 -12.33
CA PRO A 52 5.66 -24.79 -12.43
C PRO A 52 6.03 -25.15 -13.87
N ALA A 53 7.22 -25.73 -14.06
CA ALA A 53 7.78 -26.11 -15.36
C ALA A 53 7.90 -24.97 -16.40
N GLN A 54 7.86 -23.70 -15.96
CA GLN A 54 8.16 -22.55 -16.81
C GLN A 54 9.63 -22.16 -16.71
N LYS A 55 10.09 -21.27 -17.62
CA LYS A 55 11.46 -20.72 -17.59
C LYS A 55 11.79 -20.10 -16.22
N TYR A 56 10.83 -19.40 -15.64
CA TYR A 56 10.93 -18.87 -14.28
C TYR A 56 9.99 -19.66 -13.38
N THR A 57 10.55 -20.36 -12.40
CA THR A 57 9.78 -21.09 -11.39
C THR A 57 9.56 -20.27 -10.12
N SER A 58 10.21 -19.11 -9.99
CA SER A 58 10.02 -18.16 -8.90
C SER A 58 9.79 -16.75 -9.44
N VAL A 59 9.01 -15.97 -8.70
CA VAL A 59 8.72 -14.56 -9.02
C VAL A 59 9.98 -13.74 -8.91
N GLN A 60 10.81 -13.98 -7.88
CA GLN A 60 12.06 -13.24 -7.71
C GLN A 60 13.03 -13.44 -8.87
N ALA A 61 13.15 -14.65 -9.41
CA ALA A 61 14.01 -14.91 -10.57
C ALA A 61 13.54 -14.15 -11.82
N ALA A 62 12.21 -14.06 -12.04
CA ALA A 62 11.66 -13.28 -13.14
C ALA A 62 11.93 -11.77 -12.95
N VAL A 63 11.74 -11.24 -11.73
CA VAL A 63 12.05 -9.84 -11.40
C VAL A 63 13.52 -9.51 -11.65
N LEU A 64 14.45 -10.35 -11.19
CA LEU A 64 15.89 -10.16 -11.39
C LEU A 64 16.27 -10.16 -12.87
N SER A 65 15.59 -10.97 -13.70
CA SER A 65 15.90 -11.07 -15.12
C SER A 65 15.55 -9.83 -15.95
N LEU A 66 14.73 -8.92 -15.42
CA LEU A 66 14.37 -7.66 -16.07
C LEU A 66 15.49 -6.60 -15.97
N GLY A 67 16.43 -6.78 -15.03
CA GLY A 67 17.47 -5.82 -14.73
C GLY A 67 16.97 -4.49 -14.17
N ASN A 68 17.90 -3.59 -13.86
CA ASN A 68 17.60 -2.26 -13.36
C ASN A 68 17.47 -1.26 -14.53
N THR A 69 16.29 -1.25 -15.15
CA THR A 69 15.97 -0.39 -16.31
C THR A 69 14.74 0.47 -16.02
N THR A 70 14.51 1.48 -16.86
CA THR A 70 13.29 2.32 -16.83
C THR A 70 12.16 1.78 -17.70
N THR A 71 12.41 0.72 -18.48
CA THR A 71 11.44 0.09 -19.39
C THR A 71 10.31 -0.60 -18.63
N ALA A 72 9.07 -0.42 -19.06
CA ALA A 72 7.92 -1.12 -18.48
C ALA A 72 8.02 -2.64 -18.69
N ALA A 73 7.65 -3.42 -17.68
CA ALA A 73 7.60 -4.88 -17.77
C ALA A 73 6.34 -5.44 -17.12
N THR A 74 5.90 -6.60 -17.61
CA THR A 74 4.76 -7.34 -17.07
C THR A 74 5.19 -8.77 -16.77
N ILE A 75 4.76 -9.30 -15.63
CA ILE A 75 4.96 -10.70 -15.23
C ILE A 75 3.59 -11.31 -14.94
N LEU A 76 3.23 -12.36 -15.68
CA LEU A 76 2.08 -13.21 -15.39
C LEU A 76 2.54 -14.40 -14.53
N ILE A 77 1.84 -14.63 -13.44
CA ILE A 77 2.18 -15.65 -12.44
C ILE A 77 1.04 -16.67 -12.39
N LEU A 78 1.36 -17.92 -12.69
CA LEU A 78 0.40 -19.03 -12.70
C LEU A 78 -0.01 -19.41 -11.27
N PRO A 79 -1.20 -20.02 -11.08
CA PRO A 79 -1.69 -20.45 -9.77
C PRO A 79 -0.68 -21.37 -9.06
N GLY A 80 -0.52 -21.17 -7.76
CA GLY A 80 0.44 -21.93 -6.96
C GLY A 80 0.87 -21.21 -5.69
N ASN A 81 1.60 -21.96 -4.86
CA ASN A 81 2.26 -21.45 -3.65
C ASN A 81 3.75 -21.30 -3.95
N TYR A 82 4.26 -20.09 -3.75
CA TYR A 82 5.64 -19.71 -3.96
C TYR A 82 6.22 -19.28 -2.61
N THR A 83 7.01 -20.15 -1.96
CA THR A 83 7.67 -19.82 -0.71
C THR A 83 8.96 -19.05 -1.00
N GLU A 84 8.87 -17.73 -1.07
CA GLU A 84 9.97 -16.83 -1.41
C GLU A 84 9.72 -15.41 -0.89
N GLN A 85 10.80 -14.61 -0.86
CA GLN A 85 10.70 -13.16 -0.75
C GLN A 85 10.90 -12.53 -2.13
N VAL A 86 10.10 -11.53 -2.46
CA VAL A 86 10.18 -10.78 -3.72
C VAL A 86 10.69 -9.37 -3.41
N ASN A 87 11.84 -9.01 -3.97
CA ASN A 87 12.48 -7.70 -3.80
C ASN A 87 12.58 -6.97 -5.15
N VAL A 88 11.95 -5.80 -5.21
CA VAL A 88 11.86 -4.95 -6.40
C VAL A 88 12.67 -3.67 -6.18
N THR A 89 13.90 -3.67 -6.70
CA THR A 89 14.81 -2.52 -6.65
C THR A 89 14.81 -1.68 -7.92
N ARG A 90 14.20 -2.18 -9.00
CA ARG A 90 14.17 -1.49 -10.30
C ARG A 90 13.27 -0.26 -10.27
N GLN A 91 13.70 0.79 -10.98
CA GLN A 91 12.93 2.04 -11.10
C GLN A 91 11.77 1.94 -12.11
N GLY A 92 11.97 1.24 -13.22
CA GLY A 92 11.00 1.17 -14.31
C GLY A 92 9.68 0.48 -13.91
N PRO A 93 8.55 0.81 -14.56
CA PRO A 93 7.25 0.27 -14.22
C PRO A 93 7.26 -1.26 -14.26
N LEU A 94 6.61 -1.87 -13.28
CA LEU A 94 6.49 -3.32 -13.20
C LEU A 94 5.06 -3.67 -12.79
N THR A 95 4.39 -4.49 -13.61
CA THR A 95 3.08 -5.05 -13.30
C THR A 95 3.20 -6.55 -13.01
N LEU A 96 2.78 -6.98 -11.82
CA LEU A 96 2.61 -8.38 -11.46
C LEU A 96 1.13 -8.76 -11.59
N LEU A 97 0.85 -9.81 -12.34
CA LEU A 97 -0.50 -10.32 -12.61
C LEU A 97 -0.61 -11.75 -12.09
N GLY A 98 -1.52 -11.99 -11.15
CA GLY A 98 -1.92 -13.36 -10.80
C GLY A 98 -2.92 -13.88 -11.81
N GLN A 99 -2.68 -15.07 -12.37
CA GLN A 99 -3.65 -15.72 -13.25
C GLN A 99 -4.91 -16.09 -12.47
N THR A 100 -6.08 -15.73 -12.99
CA THR A 100 -7.37 -15.96 -12.34
C THR A 100 -8.52 -15.88 -13.34
N SER A 101 -9.58 -16.65 -13.09
CA SER A 101 -10.87 -16.48 -13.77
C SER A 101 -11.75 -15.39 -13.13
N HIS A 102 -11.34 -14.82 -11.99
CA HIS A 102 -12.07 -13.82 -11.23
C HIS A 102 -11.20 -12.56 -11.01
N PRO A 103 -10.86 -11.81 -12.07
CA PRO A 103 -9.88 -10.73 -12.00
C PRO A 103 -10.29 -9.55 -11.11
N ASN A 104 -11.54 -9.51 -10.60
CA ASN A 104 -12.04 -8.44 -9.75
C ASN A 104 -12.47 -8.92 -8.36
N ASP A 105 -12.07 -10.13 -7.96
CA ASP A 105 -12.42 -10.71 -6.67
C ASP A 105 -11.17 -11.26 -5.98
N ALA A 106 -10.71 -10.53 -4.96
CA ALA A 106 -9.53 -10.91 -4.18
C ALA A 106 -9.73 -12.25 -3.44
N THR A 107 -10.97 -12.62 -3.10
CA THR A 107 -11.27 -13.87 -2.36
C THR A 107 -11.02 -15.13 -3.20
N LYS A 108 -10.88 -14.97 -4.52
CA LYS A 108 -10.69 -16.05 -5.50
C LYS A 108 -9.26 -16.11 -6.05
N ASN A 109 -8.34 -15.33 -5.49
CA ASN A 109 -6.93 -15.39 -5.86
C ASN A 109 -6.35 -16.77 -5.55
N ASN A 110 -5.60 -17.35 -6.50
CA ASN A 110 -4.95 -18.66 -6.36
C ASN A 110 -3.42 -18.59 -6.49
N VAL A 111 -2.85 -17.39 -6.48
CA VAL A 111 -1.40 -17.17 -6.50
C VAL A 111 -0.99 -16.65 -5.13
N ASN A 112 -0.24 -17.46 -4.38
CA ASN A 112 0.22 -17.14 -3.04
C ASN A 112 1.73 -17.02 -3.01
N ILE A 113 2.25 -15.85 -2.64
CA ILE A 113 3.65 -15.63 -2.30
C ILE A 113 3.74 -15.68 -0.77
N ILE A 114 4.53 -16.61 -0.26
CA ILE A 114 4.48 -17.01 1.15
C ILE A 114 5.89 -16.89 1.75
N TRP A 115 5.96 -16.34 2.96
CA TRP A 115 7.17 -16.35 3.77
C TRP A 115 6.85 -16.67 5.22
N HIS A 116 7.83 -17.20 5.96
CA HIS A 116 7.62 -17.72 7.31
C HIS A 116 8.66 -17.11 8.26
N ASN A 117 8.52 -15.82 8.57
CA ASN A 117 9.53 -15.16 9.39
C ASN A 117 8.99 -13.98 10.20
N ALA A 118 9.57 -13.75 11.37
CA ALA A 118 9.32 -12.59 12.21
C ALA A 118 10.63 -12.00 12.73
N THR A 119 10.58 -10.77 13.25
CA THR A 119 11.69 -10.14 13.97
C THR A 119 11.83 -10.75 15.36
N GLY A 120 13.06 -10.96 15.84
CA GLY A 120 13.31 -11.55 17.16
C GLY A 120 13.42 -13.07 17.18
N THR A 121 13.46 -13.72 16.02
CA THR A 121 13.61 -15.19 15.93
C THR A 121 15.08 -15.61 15.99
N ALA A 122 15.37 -16.92 16.07
CA ALA A 122 16.76 -17.39 15.97
C ALA A 122 17.43 -16.99 14.64
N THR A 123 16.64 -16.85 13.56
CA THR A 123 17.13 -16.49 12.22
C THR A 123 17.30 -14.98 12.04
N THR A 124 16.42 -14.17 12.65
CA THR A 124 16.46 -12.70 12.48
C THR A 124 17.11 -11.98 13.64
N GLY A 125 17.21 -12.57 14.83
CA GLY A 125 17.83 -11.94 16.00
C GLY A 125 17.30 -10.51 16.21
N THR A 126 18.22 -9.54 16.23
CA THR A 126 17.92 -8.11 16.36
C THR A 126 17.84 -7.36 15.02
N TYR A 127 17.74 -8.09 13.91
CA TYR A 127 17.61 -7.49 12.58
C TYR A 127 16.32 -6.69 12.45
N ASP A 128 16.32 -5.77 11.49
CA ASP A 128 15.19 -4.92 11.18
C ASP A 128 13.98 -5.70 10.64
N ASN A 129 12.78 -5.19 10.86
CA ASN A 129 11.52 -5.74 10.32
C ASN A 129 11.57 -5.98 8.79
N ALA A 130 12.35 -5.18 8.05
CA ALA A 130 12.53 -5.33 6.61
C ALA A 130 13.00 -6.74 6.18
N TYR A 131 13.71 -7.48 7.02
CA TYR A 131 14.14 -8.86 6.73
C TYR A 131 12.99 -9.87 6.68
N THR A 132 11.82 -9.52 7.22
CA THR A 132 10.67 -10.41 7.33
C THR A 132 9.70 -10.29 6.16
N SER A 133 9.85 -9.24 5.33
CA SER A 133 8.85 -8.90 4.32
C SER A 133 8.74 -9.94 3.20
N VAL A 134 7.50 -10.31 2.83
CA VAL A 134 7.23 -11.14 1.65
C VAL A 134 7.50 -10.35 0.36
N LEU A 135 6.96 -9.13 0.25
CA LEU A 135 7.19 -8.22 -0.87
C LEU A 135 7.89 -6.95 -0.39
N THR A 136 9.06 -6.65 -0.97
CA THR A 136 9.79 -5.40 -0.74
C THR A 136 9.87 -4.57 -2.01
N ILE A 137 9.46 -3.31 -1.96
CA ILE A 137 9.57 -2.34 -3.06
C ILE A 137 10.34 -1.14 -2.56
N ALA A 138 11.64 -1.10 -2.85
CA ALA A 138 12.52 -0.01 -2.44
C ALA A 138 13.76 0.02 -3.33
N PRO A 139 14.35 1.20 -3.58
CA PRO A 139 15.56 1.34 -4.41
C PRO A 139 16.76 0.58 -3.84
N THR A 140 16.82 0.44 -2.52
CA THR A 140 17.85 -0.31 -1.79
C THR A 140 17.24 -0.98 -0.56
N PHE A 141 17.92 -2.00 -0.02
CA PHE A 141 17.50 -2.61 1.24
C PHE A 141 17.46 -1.60 2.39
N ASN A 142 18.47 -0.74 2.51
CA ASN A 142 18.52 0.29 3.57
C ASN A 142 17.33 1.27 3.50
N ALA A 143 16.83 1.58 2.31
CA ALA A 143 15.63 2.40 2.16
C ALA A 143 14.34 1.70 2.65
N SER A 144 14.32 0.36 2.65
CA SER A 144 13.20 -0.44 3.18
C SER A 144 13.24 -0.65 4.70
N ALA A 145 14.35 -0.31 5.35
CA ALA A 145 14.51 -0.49 6.79
C ALA A 145 13.52 0.36 7.59
N THR A 146 12.85 -0.26 8.55
CA THR A 146 11.85 0.36 9.41
C THR A 146 12.50 1.20 10.52
N GLY A 147 13.51 0.62 11.16
CA GLY A 147 14.15 1.07 12.39
C GLY A 147 13.28 0.91 13.63
N SER A 148 13.75 1.45 14.74
CA SER A 148 13.05 1.43 16.02
C SER A 148 12.73 2.84 16.52
N GLY A 149 11.85 2.92 17.52
CA GLY A 149 11.52 4.17 18.19
C GLY A 149 10.83 5.23 17.31
N PRO A 150 10.74 6.48 17.79
CA PRO A 150 9.96 7.55 17.16
C PRO A 150 10.66 8.27 16.00
N SER A 151 11.88 7.86 15.62
CA SER A 151 12.66 8.38 14.48
C SER A 151 12.85 7.35 13.37
N GLY A 152 13.11 6.09 13.74
CA GLY A 152 13.30 4.95 12.83
C GLY A 152 14.60 5.09 12.03
N THR A 153 14.78 4.27 10.99
CA THR A 153 16.08 4.21 10.30
C THR A 153 16.29 5.46 9.43
N PRO A 154 17.40 6.21 9.61
CA PRO A 154 17.81 7.23 8.66
C PRO A 154 18.06 6.59 7.30
N VAL A 155 17.63 7.28 6.24
CA VAL A 155 17.92 6.83 4.86
C VAL A 155 19.06 7.68 4.33
N GLU A 156 20.00 7.05 3.64
CA GLU A 156 21.21 7.70 3.14
C GLU A 156 20.87 8.87 2.20
N ALA A 157 21.58 9.98 2.38
CA ALA A 157 21.44 11.14 1.50
C ALA A 157 21.76 10.75 0.05
N GLY A 158 20.93 11.19 -0.89
CA GLY A 158 21.09 10.82 -2.30
C GLY A 158 20.50 9.46 -2.69
N THR A 159 19.83 8.74 -1.77
CA THR A 159 19.04 7.55 -2.13
C THR A 159 18.06 7.90 -3.27
N PRO A 160 18.13 7.22 -4.43
CA PRO A 160 17.27 7.55 -5.56
C PRO A 160 15.83 7.16 -5.26
N PHE A 161 14.88 7.74 -5.99
CA PHE A 161 13.53 7.18 -6.01
C PHE A 161 13.57 5.80 -6.69
N GLY A 162 12.85 4.84 -6.12
CA GLY A 162 12.70 3.47 -6.62
C GLY A 162 11.63 3.38 -7.69
N ASN A 163 10.80 2.34 -7.62
CA ASN A 163 9.78 2.10 -8.63
C ASN A 163 8.72 3.21 -8.64
N TYR A 164 8.57 3.91 -9.77
CA TYR A 164 7.62 5.03 -9.87
C TYR A 164 6.22 4.63 -10.35
N ASN A 165 6.02 3.36 -10.71
CA ASN A 165 4.72 2.81 -11.13
C ASN A 165 4.72 1.28 -11.00
N PHE A 166 4.73 0.79 -9.76
CA PHE A 166 4.59 -0.63 -9.46
C PHE A 166 3.11 -1.00 -9.35
N ARG A 167 2.69 -2.12 -9.93
CA ARG A 167 1.31 -2.58 -9.88
C ARG A 167 1.21 -4.06 -9.60
N VAL A 168 0.22 -4.44 -8.79
CA VAL A 168 -0.13 -5.83 -8.52
C VAL A 168 -1.62 -6.05 -8.69
N TYR A 169 -1.98 -7.16 -9.34
CA TYR A 169 -3.36 -7.60 -9.49
C TYR A 169 -3.50 -9.08 -9.12
N ASN A 170 -4.44 -9.39 -8.23
CA ASN A 170 -4.85 -10.77 -7.90
C ASN A 170 -3.74 -11.69 -7.35
N LEU A 171 -2.86 -11.16 -6.50
CA LEU A 171 -1.88 -11.95 -5.75
C LEU A 171 -2.13 -11.86 -4.24
N ASN A 172 -1.75 -12.91 -3.52
CA ASN A 172 -1.76 -12.95 -2.07
C ASN A 172 -0.32 -12.93 -1.56
N PHE A 173 0.01 -11.98 -0.69
CA PHE A 173 1.29 -11.92 0.03
C PHE A 173 1.03 -12.30 1.48
N ILE A 174 1.64 -13.40 1.91
CA ILE A 174 1.31 -14.06 3.17
C ILE A 174 2.58 -14.23 3.98
N ASN A 175 2.64 -13.58 5.14
CA ASN A 175 3.62 -13.92 6.16
C ASN A 175 2.90 -14.61 7.32
N ASP A 176 2.99 -15.93 7.36
CA ASP A 176 2.32 -16.82 8.29
C ASP A 176 3.30 -17.48 9.27
N TYR A 177 4.35 -16.74 9.69
CA TYR A 177 5.34 -17.20 10.67
C TYR A 177 4.75 -18.07 11.79
N LEU A 178 3.69 -17.57 12.45
CA LEU A 178 2.89 -18.32 13.41
C LEU A 178 1.40 -17.94 13.29
N PRO A 179 0.46 -18.80 13.73
CA PRO A 179 -0.98 -18.52 13.68
C PRO A 179 -1.43 -17.57 14.82
N TYR A 180 -0.56 -16.65 15.24
CA TYR A 180 -0.80 -15.60 16.23
C TYR A 180 0.31 -14.55 16.14
N SER A 181 0.08 -13.36 16.72
CA SER A 181 1.11 -12.30 16.82
C SER A 181 2.31 -12.77 17.65
N ALA A 182 3.46 -12.91 17.00
CA ALA A 182 4.71 -13.40 17.60
C ALA A 182 5.93 -12.56 17.17
N GLY A 183 5.74 -11.24 17.13
CA GLY A 183 6.71 -10.28 16.61
C GLY A 183 6.36 -9.81 15.20
N PRO A 184 6.94 -8.67 14.76
CA PRO A 184 6.73 -8.12 13.42
C PRO A 184 7.00 -9.13 12.30
N SER A 185 6.06 -9.27 11.37
CA SER A 185 6.12 -10.24 10.28
C SER A 185 5.45 -9.63 9.03
N LEU A 186 6.23 -8.98 8.18
CA LEU A 186 5.68 -8.14 7.11
C LEU A 186 5.17 -8.98 5.93
N ALA A 187 3.99 -8.64 5.41
CA ALA A 187 3.55 -9.07 4.09
C ALA A 187 3.99 -8.07 3.00
N LEU A 188 4.08 -6.79 3.34
CA LEU A 188 4.54 -5.72 2.45
C LEU A 188 5.47 -4.75 3.18
N SER A 189 6.58 -4.42 2.52
CA SER A 189 7.47 -3.31 2.85
C SER A 189 7.68 -2.46 1.61
N MET A 190 7.38 -1.17 1.67
CA MET A 190 7.68 -0.26 0.56
C MET A 190 8.15 1.12 1.01
N SER A 191 9.14 1.66 0.32
CA SER A 191 9.70 2.99 0.58
C SER A 191 10.23 3.59 -0.73
N TYR A 192 10.24 4.91 -0.85
CA TYR A 192 10.75 5.62 -2.03
C TYR A 192 10.14 5.09 -3.33
N ALA A 193 8.86 4.76 -3.33
CA ALA A 193 8.20 4.11 -4.46
C ALA A 193 6.73 4.50 -4.52
N ASN A 194 6.16 4.42 -5.72
CA ASN A 194 4.73 4.52 -5.96
C ASN A 194 4.21 3.12 -6.34
N ALA A 195 3.25 2.59 -5.57
CA ALA A 195 2.76 1.23 -5.76
C ALA A 195 1.23 1.13 -5.64
N GLY A 196 0.60 0.55 -6.66
CA GLY A 196 -0.82 0.24 -6.69
C GLY A 196 -1.07 -1.26 -6.50
N PHE A 197 -2.01 -1.60 -5.64
CA PHE A 197 -2.40 -2.98 -5.35
C PHE A 197 -3.90 -3.12 -5.55
N TYR A 198 -4.30 -4.08 -6.38
CA TYR A 198 -5.67 -4.24 -6.82
C TYR A 198 -6.10 -5.69 -6.63
N TYR A 199 -7.25 -5.91 -5.99
CA TYR A 199 -7.80 -7.25 -5.75
C TYR A 199 -6.79 -8.22 -5.12
N SER A 200 -5.90 -7.72 -4.27
CA SER A 200 -4.79 -8.49 -3.71
C SER A 200 -4.98 -8.69 -2.21
N GLN A 201 -4.30 -9.68 -1.64
CA GLN A 201 -4.36 -9.95 -0.21
C GLN A 201 -3.00 -9.72 0.46
N PHE A 202 -3.02 -9.15 1.66
CA PHE A 202 -1.85 -8.97 2.52
C PHE A 202 -2.16 -9.51 3.91
N LEU A 203 -1.54 -10.63 4.26
CA LEU A 203 -1.97 -11.45 5.39
C LEU A 203 -0.81 -11.69 6.35
N SER A 204 -0.89 -11.14 7.56
CA SER A 204 -0.01 -11.50 8.68
C SER A 204 -0.66 -11.23 10.05
N TYR A 205 0.12 -11.00 11.12
CA TYR A 205 -0.39 -10.68 12.44
C TYR A 205 0.15 -9.33 12.94
N GLN A 206 1.45 -9.21 13.20
CA GLN A 206 2.03 -7.95 13.62
C GLN A 206 2.75 -7.27 12.46
N ASP A 207 2.56 -5.97 12.29
CA ASP A 207 3.29 -5.14 11.32
C ASP A 207 3.08 -5.62 9.87
N THR A 208 1.83 -5.88 9.44
CA THR A 208 1.52 -6.54 8.16
C THR A 208 1.94 -5.72 6.93
N VAL A 209 1.66 -4.42 6.94
CA VAL A 209 1.91 -3.49 5.83
C VAL A 209 2.71 -2.31 6.33
N TYR A 210 3.97 -2.24 5.88
CA TYR A 210 4.85 -1.12 6.08
C TYR A 210 4.90 -0.20 4.85
N VAL A 211 4.57 1.08 5.04
CA VAL A 211 4.81 2.13 4.03
C VAL A 211 5.80 3.14 4.60
N GLY A 212 7.06 2.98 4.25
CA GLY A 212 8.17 3.82 4.69
C GLY A 212 8.26 5.18 3.99
N LYS A 213 9.40 5.83 4.20
CA LYS A 213 9.64 7.22 3.76
C LYS A 213 9.47 7.37 2.26
N LEU A 214 8.81 8.46 1.84
CA LEU A 214 8.53 8.77 0.42
C LEU A 214 7.82 7.64 -0.35
N GLY A 215 7.17 6.71 0.36
CA GLY A 215 6.31 5.70 -0.24
C GLY A 215 4.89 6.24 -0.44
N ASN A 216 4.33 6.06 -1.63
CA ASN A 216 2.91 6.27 -1.92
C ASN A 216 2.27 4.94 -2.31
N ALA A 217 1.38 4.43 -1.46
CA ALA A 217 0.74 3.14 -1.63
C ALA A 217 -0.77 3.32 -1.85
N TYR A 218 -1.33 2.72 -2.90
CA TYR A 218 -2.77 2.73 -3.17
C TYR A 218 -3.29 1.29 -3.19
N MET A 219 -4.25 0.97 -2.31
CA MET A 219 -4.90 -0.34 -2.24
C MET A 219 -6.37 -0.20 -2.61
N TYR A 220 -6.82 -0.97 -3.59
CA TYR A 220 -8.20 -0.97 -4.08
C TYR A 220 -8.76 -2.39 -4.11
N SER A 221 -9.91 -2.60 -3.46
CA SER A 221 -10.55 -3.92 -3.34
C SER A 221 -9.62 -5.02 -2.84
N CYS A 222 -8.72 -4.67 -1.91
CA CYS A 222 -7.81 -5.60 -1.27
C CYS A 222 -8.43 -6.22 -0.02
N ILE A 223 -7.81 -7.30 0.47
CA ILE A 223 -8.07 -7.86 1.80
C ILE A 223 -6.77 -7.76 2.60
N VAL A 224 -6.80 -7.04 3.71
CA VAL A 224 -5.64 -6.91 4.60
C VAL A 224 -5.97 -7.52 5.95
N GLY A 225 -5.23 -8.53 6.36
CA GLY A 225 -5.44 -9.25 7.62
C GLY A 225 -4.27 -9.07 8.58
N GLY A 226 -4.56 -8.69 9.84
CA GLY A 226 -3.56 -8.45 10.87
C GLY A 226 -4.13 -8.53 12.30
N GLN A 227 -3.30 -8.24 13.30
CA GLN A 227 -3.62 -8.21 14.73
C GLN A 227 -2.98 -7.02 15.48
N THR A 228 -1.71 -6.70 15.20
CA THR A 228 -0.98 -5.63 15.91
C THR A 228 -0.35 -4.67 14.91
N ASP A 229 -0.65 -3.38 15.04
CA ASP A 229 -0.04 -2.28 14.26
C ASP A 229 0.02 -2.59 12.74
N PHE A 230 -1.13 -2.95 12.17
CA PHE A 230 -1.26 -3.72 10.93
C PHE A 230 -0.79 -2.88 9.75
N PHE A 231 -1.27 -1.64 9.71
CA PHE A 231 -0.79 -0.57 8.84
C PHE A 231 0.11 0.33 9.66
N TYR A 232 1.39 0.37 9.30
CA TYR A 232 2.35 1.19 10.02
C TYR A 232 3.37 1.79 9.05
N GLY A 233 4.02 2.88 9.47
CA GLY A 233 5.03 3.51 8.65
C GLY A 233 4.99 5.03 8.67
N PHE A 234 5.56 5.60 7.61
CA PHE A 234 5.95 6.99 7.48
C PHE A 234 5.36 7.70 6.27
N GLY A 235 5.09 6.97 5.18
CA GLY A 235 4.70 7.54 3.89
C GLY A 235 3.21 7.88 3.82
N THR A 236 2.61 7.64 2.66
CA THR A 236 1.18 7.82 2.43
C THR A 236 0.57 6.52 1.95
N LEU A 237 -0.44 6.03 2.65
CA LEU A 237 -1.23 4.86 2.27
C LEU A 237 -2.69 5.26 2.09
N TRP A 238 -3.26 4.97 0.92
CA TRP A 238 -4.69 5.07 0.65
C TRP A 238 -5.27 3.68 0.46
N VAL A 239 -6.22 3.29 1.30
CA VAL A 239 -6.94 2.02 1.23
C VAL A 239 -8.39 2.31 0.92
N THR A 240 -8.93 1.73 -0.15
CA THR A 240 -10.32 1.98 -0.53
C THR A 240 -11.04 0.75 -1.07
N ASP A 241 -12.36 0.72 -0.87
CA ASP A 241 -13.24 -0.40 -1.25
C ASP A 241 -12.72 -1.77 -0.79
N SER A 242 -12.02 -1.80 0.35
CA SER A 242 -11.22 -2.93 0.81
C SER A 242 -11.72 -3.48 2.15
N GLN A 243 -11.36 -4.73 2.45
CA GLN A 243 -11.67 -5.38 3.72
C GLN A 243 -10.44 -5.38 4.64
N VAL A 244 -10.59 -4.82 5.83
CA VAL A 244 -9.61 -4.87 6.92
C VAL A 244 -10.07 -5.94 7.91
N LYS A 245 -9.35 -7.06 7.95
CA LYS A 245 -9.72 -8.27 8.69
C LYS A 245 -8.93 -8.39 9.99
N LEU A 246 -9.62 -8.26 11.12
CA LEU A 246 -9.06 -8.32 12.47
C LEU A 246 -8.89 -9.78 12.92
N ARG A 247 -7.65 -10.26 13.00
CA ARG A 247 -7.29 -11.60 13.50
C ARG A 247 -7.16 -11.66 15.02
N GLY A 248 -7.23 -10.51 15.65
CA GLY A 248 -7.16 -10.27 17.09
C GLY A 248 -6.99 -8.78 17.34
N CYS A 249 -6.82 -8.39 18.60
CA CYS A 249 -6.52 -7.02 18.97
C CYS A 249 -5.15 -6.95 19.67
N GLY A 250 -4.26 -6.11 19.16
CA GLY A 250 -3.01 -5.72 19.80
C GLY A 250 -2.62 -4.34 19.29
N GLY A 251 -2.17 -3.44 20.18
CA GLY A 251 -1.89 -2.07 19.76
C GLY A 251 -3.10 -1.39 19.09
N GLY A 252 -3.00 -1.09 17.79
CA GLY A 252 -4.15 -0.72 16.96
C GLY A 252 -4.07 -1.23 15.53
N ILE A 253 -5.13 -1.00 14.75
CA ILE A 253 -5.14 -1.28 13.29
C ILE A 253 -4.06 -0.44 12.59
N THR A 254 -3.93 0.82 13.01
CA THR A 254 -2.95 1.77 12.47
C THR A 254 -1.91 2.19 13.51
N ALA A 255 -0.65 2.26 13.11
CA ALA A 255 0.45 2.80 13.91
C ALA A 255 1.35 3.69 13.06
N TRP A 256 0.82 4.86 12.68
CA TRP A 256 1.56 5.80 11.85
C TRP A 256 2.58 6.62 12.63
N LYS A 257 3.60 7.01 11.90
CA LYS A 257 4.68 7.89 12.32
C LYS A 257 4.74 9.04 11.35
N GLY A 258 4.46 10.24 11.83
CA GLY A 258 4.71 11.40 10.99
C GLY A 258 6.20 11.59 10.77
N SER A 259 6.54 12.23 9.66
CA SER A 259 7.93 12.54 9.30
C SER A 259 8.20 14.02 9.47
N ASN A 260 9.39 14.35 9.97
CA ASN A 260 9.92 15.71 9.90
C ASN A 260 10.43 15.95 8.48
N THR A 261 9.55 16.40 7.58
CA THR A 261 9.91 16.84 6.22
C THR A 261 10.18 18.34 6.22
N THR A 262 10.96 18.81 5.24
CA THR A 262 11.18 20.25 5.01
C THR A 262 10.00 20.92 4.31
N PHE A 263 8.98 20.15 3.91
CA PHE A 263 7.76 20.59 3.24
C PHE A 263 6.52 20.18 4.04
N VAL A 264 5.38 20.84 3.80
CA VAL A 264 4.08 20.42 4.35
C VAL A 264 3.70 19.07 3.76
N ASN A 265 3.42 18.07 4.59
CA ASN A 265 3.06 16.74 4.13
C ASN A 265 1.72 16.25 4.68
N HIS A 266 1.06 15.43 3.87
CA HIS A 266 -0.11 14.63 4.26
C HIS A 266 0.26 13.15 4.41
N TYR A 267 1.47 12.86 4.91
CA TYR A 267 1.83 11.49 5.23
C TYR A 267 0.90 10.94 6.30
N GLY A 268 0.41 9.74 6.08
CA GLY A 268 -0.68 9.17 6.86
C GLY A 268 -1.25 7.94 6.19
N VAL A 269 -2.14 7.27 6.91
CA VAL A 269 -2.97 6.20 6.38
C VAL A 269 -4.42 6.66 6.31
N TYR A 270 -5.03 6.50 5.14
CA TYR A 270 -6.39 6.93 4.82
C TYR A 270 -7.17 5.70 4.39
N ILE A 271 -8.16 5.29 5.19
CA ILE A 271 -8.97 4.08 4.96
C ILE A 271 -10.40 4.54 4.65
N HIS A 272 -10.88 4.25 3.45
CA HIS A 272 -12.07 4.89 2.91
C HIS A 272 -13.02 3.93 2.18
N ASN A 273 -14.33 4.02 2.43
CA ASN A 273 -15.36 3.16 1.81
C ASN A 273 -15.08 1.65 1.99
N GLY A 274 -14.48 1.27 3.11
CA GLY A 274 -14.12 -0.11 3.41
C GLY A 274 -15.00 -0.77 4.45
N VAL A 275 -14.62 -1.99 4.80
CA VAL A 275 -15.20 -2.77 5.89
C VAL A 275 -14.09 -3.15 6.85
N VAL A 276 -14.23 -2.80 8.12
CA VAL A 276 -13.37 -3.24 9.22
C VAL A 276 -14.15 -4.26 10.04
N GLU A 277 -13.67 -5.50 10.04
CA GLU A 277 -14.40 -6.60 10.68
C GLU A 277 -13.49 -7.71 11.19
N LYS A 278 -14.01 -8.52 12.12
CA LYS A 278 -13.42 -9.78 12.56
C LYS A 278 -13.05 -10.64 11.35
N ALA A 279 -11.83 -11.15 11.34
CA ALA A 279 -11.37 -12.12 10.34
C ALA A 279 -12.14 -13.45 10.43
N ASN A 280 -12.67 -13.76 11.62
CA ASN A 280 -13.47 -14.94 11.91
C ASN A 280 -14.52 -14.60 12.97
N SER A 281 -15.78 -14.99 12.75
CA SER A 281 -16.90 -14.75 13.68
C SER A 281 -16.73 -15.41 15.05
N THR A 282 -15.82 -16.38 15.19
CA THR A 282 -15.53 -17.04 16.48
C THR A 282 -14.57 -16.23 17.38
N LEU A 283 -13.96 -15.15 16.87
CA LEU A 283 -13.07 -14.31 17.66
C LEU A 283 -13.84 -13.52 18.72
N ASN A 284 -13.50 -13.76 19.99
CA ASN A 284 -14.08 -13.04 21.13
C ASN A 284 -13.36 -11.70 21.38
N ILE A 285 -13.50 -10.77 20.43
CA ILE A 285 -12.83 -9.46 20.43
C ILE A 285 -13.79 -8.26 20.38
N THR A 286 -15.06 -8.46 20.74
CA THR A 286 -16.07 -7.39 20.80
C THR A 286 -15.59 -6.24 21.69
N HIS A 287 -15.62 -5.02 21.15
CA HIS A 287 -15.21 -3.77 21.79
C HIS A 287 -13.77 -3.73 22.31
N GLN A 288 -12.84 -4.47 21.68
CA GLN A 288 -11.45 -4.57 22.13
C GLN A 288 -10.44 -3.85 21.21
N CYS A 289 -10.69 -3.79 19.91
CA CYS A 289 -9.72 -3.37 18.89
C CYS A 289 -9.69 -1.86 18.70
N ALA A 290 -8.51 -1.24 18.80
CA ALA A 290 -8.34 0.19 18.53
C ALA A 290 -8.14 0.45 17.03
N LEU A 291 -8.72 1.54 16.51
CA LEU A 291 -8.48 2.02 15.14
C LEU A 291 -7.01 2.40 14.92
N GLY A 292 -6.33 2.82 15.98
CA GLY A 292 -4.91 3.08 15.92
C GLY A 292 -4.31 3.58 17.21
N ARG A 293 -2.98 3.75 17.17
CA ARG A 293 -2.19 4.39 18.22
C ARG A 293 -1.01 5.18 17.63
N PRO A 294 -0.58 6.28 18.27
CA PRO A 294 0.46 7.14 17.73
C PRO A 294 1.86 6.55 17.90
N TRP A 295 2.47 6.04 16.83
CA TRP A 295 3.87 5.59 16.91
C TRP A 295 4.81 6.77 17.21
N ASN A 296 4.45 7.99 16.77
CA ASN A 296 4.95 9.25 17.34
C ASN A 296 3.83 10.31 17.37
N ALA A 297 4.12 11.47 17.95
CA ALA A 297 3.14 12.55 18.10
C ALA A 297 2.73 13.28 16.80
N GLN A 298 3.31 12.88 15.66
CA GLN A 298 2.89 13.34 14.33
C GLN A 298 2.06 12.29 13.58
N HIS A 299 1.57 11.27 14.29
CA HIS A 299 0.70 10.24 13.71
C HIS A 299 -0.47 10.87 12.95
N ARG A 300 -0.76 10.29 11.78
CA ARG A 300 -1.97 10.59 11.01
C ARG A 300 -2.60 9.30 10.53
N SER A 301 -3.80 9.02 11.00
CA SER A 301 -4.68 8.02 10.43
C SER A 301 -6.11 8.56 10.39
N ILE A 302 -6.78 8.30 9.28
CA ILE A 302 -8.16 8.73 9.04
C ILE A 302 -8.95 7.55 8.51
N PHE A 303 -10.02 7.19 9.22
CA PHE A 303 -11.07 6.32 8.71
C PHE A 303 -12.21 7.23 8.20
N ALA A 304 -12.75 6.93 7.02
CA ALA A 304 -13.85 7.70 6.45
C ALA A 304 -14.84 6.83 5.67
N ASN A 305 -16.13 6.91 6.01
CA ASN A 305 -17.22 6.16 5.38
C ASN A 305 -17.02 4.64 5.42
N ASN A 306 -16.41 4.10 6.48
CA ASN A 306 -16.24 2.67 6.66
C ASN A 306 -17.35 2.09 7.52
N TYR A 307 -17.70 0.84 7.24
CA TYR A 307 -18.40 0.01 8.19
C TYR A 307 -17.41 -0.55 9.23
N LEU A 308 -17.70 -0.35 10.51
CA LEU A 308 -16.96 -0.87 11.65
C LEU A 308 -17.84 -1.91 12.38
N ASP A 309 -17.40 -3.17 12.41
CA ASP A 309 -18.09 -4.21 13.19
C ASP A 309 -17.94 -4.01 14.72
N ASP A 310 -18.58 -4.88 15.50
CA ASP A 310 -18.64 -4.77 16.96
C ASP A 310 -17.29 -4.99 17.66
N SER A 311 -16.20 -5.25 16.94
CA SER A 311 -14.87 -5.43 17.52
C SER A 311 -14.23 -4.13 17.98
N ILE A 312 -14.62 -2.99 17.42
CA ILE A 312 -13.95 -1.70 17.67
C ILE A 312 -14.32 -1.18 19.05
N ARG A 313 -13.33 -0.78 19.84
CA ARG A 313 -13.56 -0.21 21.18
C ARG A 313 -14.32 1.12 21.10
N PRO A 314 -15.14 1.45 22.12
CA PRO A 314 -15.90 2.71 22.15
C PRO A 314 -15.06 3.97 22.05
N SER A 315 -13.78 3.96 22.45
CA SER A 315 -12.89 5.12 22.30
C SER A 315 -12.39 5.36 20.87
N GLY A 316 -12.48 4.35 19.99
CA GLY A 316 -11.88 4.37 18.66
C GLY A 316 -10.37 4.20 18.72
N TYR A 317 -9.67 5.29 18.99
CA TYR A 317 -8.22 5.33 19.13
C TYR A 317 -7.75 5.16 20.57
N ILE A 318 -6.44 4.91 20.72
CA ILE A 318 -5.75 4.89 22.01
C ILE A 318 -4.41 5.64 21.93
N GLN A 319 -3.95 6.10 23.09
CA GLN A 319 -2.57 6.57 23.25
C GLN A 319 -1.57 5.42 23.09
N TRP A 320 -0.29 5.75 22.87
CA TRP A 320 0.75 4.74 22.71
C TRP A 320 0.94 3.87 23.98
N SER A 321 1.06 4.50 25.14
CA SER A 321 0.97 3.87 26.46
C SER A 321 0.59 4.89 27.54
N ALA A 322 0.30 4.43 28.77
CA ALA A 322 0.02 5.32 29.90
C ALA A 322 1.23 6.17 30.33
N THR A 323 2.45 5.65 30.19
CA THR A 323 3.69 6.33 30.58
C THR A 323 4.35 7.10 29.43
N ASP A 324 3.95 6.82 28.19
CA ASP A 324 4.41 7.49 26.98
C ASP A 324 3.21 7.64 26.01
N PRO A 325 2.32 8.63 26.21
CA PRO A 325 1.09 8.75 25.42
C PRO A 325 1.30 9.05 23.94
N ARG A 326 2.35 9.83 23.63
CA ARG A 326 2.68 10.34 22.27
C ARG A 326 1.54 11.09 21.57
N VAL A 327 0.70 11.81 22.31
CA VAL A 327 -0.38 12.64 21.74
C VAL A 327 -0.07 14.12 21.97
N ASN A 328 -0.21 14.94 20.92
CA ASN A 328 -0.19 16.41 21.00
C ASN A 328 -1.03 17.03 19.87
N ALA A 329 -0.98 18.35 19.71
CA ALA A 329 -1.75 19.09 18.70
C ALA A 329 -1.46 18.70 17.24
N ASN A 330 -0.35 18.00 16.96
CA ASN A 330 0.00 17.50 15.62
C ASN A 330 -0.53 16.09 15.36
N THR A 331 -1.07 15.42 16.37
CA THR A 331 -1.61 14.07 16.25
C THR A 331 -2.98 14.10 15.60
N THR A 332 -3.16 13.40 14.48
CA THR A 332 -4.43 13.25 13.78
C THR A 332 -4.88 11.80 13.85
N MET A 333 -5.84 11.51 14.73
CA MET A 333 -6.47 10.21 14.88
C MET A 333 -7.97 10.44 14.70
N ALA A 334 -8.49 10.15 13.51
CA ALA A 334 -9.75 10.71 13.09
C ALA A 334 -10.68 9.74 12.35
N GLU A 335 -11.97 10.00 12.49
CA GLU A 335 -13.07 9.34 11.79
C GLU A 335 -13.86 10.41 11.01
N TYR A 336 -14.50 10.00 9.91
CA TYR A 336 -15.44 10.83 9.15
C TYR A 336 -16.56 9.96 8.60
N LYS A 337 -17.76 10.07 9.20
CA LYS A 337 -18.95 9.30 8.75
C LYS A 337 -18.74 7.79 8.73
N ASP A 338 -17.89 7.27 9.61
CA ASP A 338 -17.86 5.84 9.87
C ASP A 338 -19.16 5.41 10.56
N PHE A 339 -19.54 4.14 10.40
CA PHE A 339 -20.83 3.62 10.84
C PHE A 339 -20.74 2.15 11.22
N GLY A 340 -21.83 1.58 11.72
CA GLY A 340 -21.88 0.19 12.19
C GLY A 340 -21.71 0.07 13.71
N PRO A 341 -21.81 -1.16 14.24
CA PRO A 341 -21.84 -1.39 15.69
C PRO A 341 -20.55 -1.00 16.43
N GLY A 342 -19.41 -0.90 15.73
CA GLY A 342 -18.14 -0.42 16.32
C GLY A 342 -17.99 1.10 16.38
N PHE A 343 -18.88 1.84 15.71
CA PHE A 343 -18.89 3.30 15.74
C PHE A 343 -19.73 3.79 16.94
N ASN A 344 -19.07 4.38 17.93
CA ASN A 344 -19.70 4.88 19.15
C ASN A 344 -19.30 6.34 19.40
N VAL A 345 -20.13 7.27 18.90
CA VAL A 345 -19.87 8.71 18.99
C VAL A 345 -19.71 9.20 20.44
N THR A 346 -20.52 8.70 21.38
CA THR A 346 -20.41 9.06 22.81
C THR A 346 -19.06 8.63 23.37
N GLY A 347 -18.63 7.40 23.08
CA GLY A 347 -17.33 6.89 23.50
C GLY A 347 -16.15 7.64 22.86
N ARG A 348 -16.29 8.16 21.62
CA ARG A 348 -15.27 9.01 21.00
C ARG A 348 -15.13 10.34 21.74
N LEU A 349 -16.25 10.98 22.07
CA LEU A 349 -16.29 12.26 22.77
C LEU A 349 -15.73 12.17 24.20
N GLU A 350 -15.96 11.04 24.89
CA GLU A 350 -15.46 10.80 26.24
C GLU A 350 -13.94 10.48 26.29
N ALA A 351 -13.34 10.08 25.17
CA ALA A 351 -11.95 9.64 25.10
C ALA A 351 -10.90 10.78 25.18
N SER A 352 -11.16 11.84 25.95
CA SER A 352 -10.21 12.91 26.30
C SER A 352 -9.46 13.53 25.10
N ASN A 353 -10.18 13.80 24.01
CA ASN A 353 -9.65 14.40 22.77
C ASN A 353 -8.63 13.52 21.99
N ILE A 354 -8.59 12.20 22.19
CA ILE A 354 -7.73 11.32 21.40
C ILE A 354 -8.31 11.08 20.01
N THR A 355 -9.64 10.89 19.90
CA THR A 355 -10.33 10.64 18.64
C THR A 355 -11.04 11.89 18.14
N ILE A 356 -10.80 12.25 16.89
CA ILE A 356 -11.38 13.41 16.22
C ILE A 356 -12.50 12.92 15.29
N GLU A 357 -13.75 13.28 15.57
CA GLU A 357 -14.81 13.14 14.57
C GLU A 357 -14.80 14.39 13.68
N MET A 358 -14.43 14.22 12.41
CA MET A 358 -14.21 15.35 11.50
C MET A 358 -15.52 15.96 10.99
N THR A 359 -15.56 17.29 10.88
CA THR A 359 -16.55 17.97 10.02
C THR A 359 -16.18 17.81 8.54
N PRO A 360 -17.11 18.07 7.60
CA PRO A 360 -16.79 18.10 6.17
C PRO A 360 -15.61 19.00 5.82
N GLU A 361 -15.48 20.16 6.47
CA GLU A 361 -14.39 21.13 6.24
C GLU A 361 -13.04 20.58 6.73
N GLN A 362 -13.03 19.88 7.86
CA GLN A 362 -11.83 19.23 8.40
C GLN A 362 -11.39 18.03 7.55
N TYR A 363 -12.35 17.31 6.96
CA TYR A 363 -12.07 16.17 6.09
C TYR A 363 -11.67 16.56 4.66
N ALA A 364 -12.13 17.72 4.17
CA ALA A 364 -11.89 18.17 2.79
C ALA A 364 -10.42 18.11 2.33
N PRO A 365 -9.38 18.39 3.12
CA PRO A 365 -7.98 18.25 2.71
C PRO A 365 -7.54 16.80 2.41
N TYR A 366 -8.32 15.80 2.82
CA TYR A 366 -7.98 14.37 2.77
C TYR A 366 -8.96 13.54 1.94
N ASP A 367 -9.92 14.17 1.26
CA ASP A 367 -11.07 13.50 0.62
C ASP A 367 -10.76 12.73 -0.68
N ARG A 368 -9.52 12.80 -1.19
CA ARG A 368 -9.11 12.06 -2.39
C ARG A 368 -7.60 11.84 -2.48
N PRO A 369 -7.15 10.80 -3.21
CA PRO A 369 -5.73 10.50 -3.42
C PRO A 369 -4.86 11.69 -3.84
N ALA A 370 -5.36 12.53 -4.75
CA ALA A 370 -4.60 13.67 -5.28
C ALA A 370 -4.26 14.74 -4.21
N LYS A 371 -5.00 14.79 -3.09
CA LYS A 371 -4.73 15.72 -2.00
C LYS A 371 -3.76 15.18 -0.95
N VAL A 372 -3.39 13.90 -0.99
CA VAL A 372 -2.52 13.28 0.01
C VAL A 372 -1.27 12.65 -0.57
N PHE A 373 -1.32 12.17 -1.81
CA PHE A 373 -0.13 11.68 -2.50
C PHE A 373 0.71 12.82 -3.04
N GLN A 374 1.98 12.80 -2.68
CA GLN A 374 2.94 13.84 -3.02
C GLN A 374 4.06 13.28 -3.89
N TYR A 375 4.59 14.12 -4.77
CA TYR A 375 5.86 13.88 -5.44
C TYR A 375 7.01 13.96 -4.40
N PRO A 376 8.20 13.40 -4.70
CA PRO A 376 9.34 13.52 -3.80
C PRO A 376 9.76 14.97 -3.48
N THR A 377 9.35 15.92 -4.32
CA THR A 377 9.54 17.37 -4.15
C THR A 377 8.58 17.99 -3.12
N GLY A 378 7.56 17.26 -2.65
CA GLY A 378 6.52 17.72 -1.74
C GLY A 378 5.27 18.28 -2.42
N GLU A 379 5.25 18.39 -3.76
CA GLU A 379 4.05 18.80 -4.50
C GLU A 379 2.96 17.72 -4.44
N PHE A 380 1.70 18.11 -4.21
CA PHE A 380 0.55 17.19 -4.22
C PHE A 380 0.15 16.75 -5.63
N GLY A 381 -0.66 15.70 -5.75
CA GLY A 381 -1.22 15.25 -7.02
C GLY A 381 -0.39 14.17 -7.73
N ASN A 382 0.50 13.49 -7.03
CA ASN A 382 1.25 12.35 -7.57
C ASN A 382 0.34 11.11 -7.68
N VAL A 383 -0.54 11.10 -8.68
CA VAL A 383 -1.58 10.07 -8.87
C VAL A 383 -1.57 9.41 -10.25
N ALA A 384 -0.73 9.86 -11.19
CA ALA A 384 -0.71 9.35 -12.56
C ALA A 384 -0.35 7.85 -12.67
N TRP A 385 0.32 7.30 -11.66
CA TRP A 385 0.66 5.88 -11.56
C TRP A 385 -0.51 5.00 -11.11
N ILE A 386 -1.55 5.58 -10.50
CA ILE A 386 -2.75 4.85 -10.05
C ILE A 386 -3.58 4.44 -11.27
N ASP A 387 -3.89 3.16 -11.38
CA ASP A 387 -4.93 2.67 -12.28
C ASP A 387 -6.31 3.15 -11.80
N GLN A 388 -6.93 4.04 -12.58
CA GLN A 388 -8.25 4.61 -12.29
C GLN A 388 -9.40 3.67 -12.69
N HIS A 389 -9.11 2.63 -13.47
CA HIS A 389 -10.09 1.69 -13.98
C HIS A 389 -9.64 0.24 -13.76
N PRO A 390 -9.31 -0.17 -12.52
CA PRO A 390 -8.80 -1.51 -12.26
C PRO A 390 -9.82 -2.60 -12.55
N GLN A 391 -11.11 -2.24 -12.59
CA GLN A 391 -12.21 -3.12 -12.96
C GLN A 391 -12.25 -3.45 -14.46
N ALA A 392 -11.56 -2.70 -15.33
CA ALA A 392 -11.65 -2.85 -16.78
C ALA A 392 -11.03 -4.15 -17.31
#